data_AF-A0A222EP03-F1
#
_entry.id   AF-A0A222EP03-F1
#
_cell.length_a   1.000
_cell.length_b   1.000
_cell.length_c   1.000
_cell.angle_alpha   90.00
_cell.angle_beta   90.00
_cell.angle_gamma   90.00
#
_symmetry.space_group_name_H-M   'P 1'
#
loop_
_entity.id
_entity.type
_entity.pdbx_description
1 polymer ?
#
loop_
_entity_poly.entity_id
_entity_poly.type
_entity_poly.pdbx_seq_one_letter_code
_entity_poly.pdbx_strand_id
1 'polypeptide(L)'
;MKGFLKVISFLSINGVTTTSLMSVVSCGESYVKKIYELHPAGPNNSWVSSESQGGPVIIEVDTRNVSKYVLSEAIGYDACHITFYLKDGTINNTLNKYWAGPPEEYGKYIKSVIGISPTEE
;
A
#
# COMPACT_ATOMS: atom_id res chain seq x y z
N MET A 1 26.93 -13.42 58.03
CA MET A 1 26.28 -14.23 56.97
C MET A 1 24.95 -13.53 56.64
N LYS A 2 24.77 -13.11 55.38
CA LYS A 2 23.72 -13.57 54.44
C LYS A 2 22.29 -13.55 55.06
N GLY A 3 21.29 -12.86 54.54
CA GLY A 3 21.11 -12.21 53.25
C GLY A 3 19.73 -11.55 53.17
N PHE A 4 19.55 -10.85 52.07
CA PHE A 4 18.41 -10.04 51.62
C PHE A 4 17.05 -10.76 51.60
N LEU A 5 15.96 -9.98 51.75
CA LEU A 5 14.93 -9.91 50.70
C LEU A 5 13.99 -8.70 50.90
N LYS A 6 14.03 -7.79 49.92
CA LYS A 6 13.02 -6.76 49.62
C LYS A 6 11.75 -7.43 49.10
N VAL A 7 10.58 -6.95 49.50
CA VAL A 7 9.40 -6.89 48.62
C VAL A 7 8.70 -5.56 48.86
N ILE A 8 8.90 -4.62 47.94
CA ILE A 8 8.12 -3.39 47.82
C ILE A 8 6.84 -3.79 47.08
N SER A 9 5.70 -3.69 47.76
CA SER A 9 4.39 -3.90 47.13
C SER A 9 4.06 -2.65 46.30
N PHE A 10 4.04 -2.83 44.98
CA PHE A 10 3.73 -1.77 44.02
C PHE A 10 2.22 -1.51 44.00
N LEU A 11 1.86 -0.24 44.20
CA LEU A 11 0.55 0.34 43.97
C LEU A 11 0.08 0.06 42.54
N SER A 12 -1.02 -0.68 42.41
CA SER A 12 -1.76 -0.85 41.15
C SER A 12 -2.58 0.42 40.86
N ILE A 13 -1.97 1.36 40.16
CA ILE A 13 -2.68 2.50 39.57
C ILE A 13 -3.47 1.98 38.36
N ASN A 14 -4.79 1.84 38.52
CA ASN A 14 -5.72 1.67 37.42
C ASN A 14 -5.81 2.99 36.63
N GLY A 15 -4.78 3.27 35.84
CA GLY A 15 -4.78 4.35 34.85
C GLY A 15 -5.47 3.87 33.60
N VAL A 16 -6.78 4.06 33.51
CA VAL A 16 -7.51 3.95 32.23
C VAL A 16 -7.04 5.13 31.38
N THR A 17 -5.97 4.96 30.62
CA THR A 17 -5.64 5.85 29.52
C THR A 17 -6.68 5.62 28.43
N THR A 18 -7.76 6.41 28.46
CA THR A 18 -8.56 6.64 27.26
C THR A 18 -7.68 7.42 26.29
N THR A 19 -6.94 6.70 25.44
CA THR A 19 -6.35 7.25 24.22
C THR A 19 -7.51 7.71 23.36
N SER A 20 -7.92 8.96 23.54
CA SER A 20 -8.71 9.68 22.57
C SER A 20 -7.86 9.73 21.30
N LEU A 21 -8.15 8.85 20.35
CA LEU A 21 -7.63 8.94 18.99
C LEU A 21 -8.09 10.30 18.48
N MET A 22 -7.19 11.29 18.53
CA MET A 22 -7.43 12.58 17.90
C MET A 22 -7.61 12.29 16.41
N SER A 23 -8.86 12.31 15.97
CA SER A 23 -9.20 12.30 14.56
C SER A 23 -8.75 13.64 13.98
N VAL A 24 -7.50 13.68 13.52
CA VAL A 24 -7.00 14.82 12.76
C VAL A 24 -7.68 14.73 11.39
N VAL A 25 -8.83 15.39 11.26
CA VAL A 25 -9.49 15.57 9.98
C VAL A 25 -8.64 16.56 9.18
N SER A 26 -7.71 16.01 8.40
CA SER A 26 -6.99 16.78 7.38
C SER A 26 -7.96 17.08 6.24
N CYS A 27 -8.32 18.35 6.04
CA CYS A 27 -8.94 18.86 4.80
C CYS A 27 -7.94 18.89 3.63
N GLY A 28 -7.03 17.92 3.55
CA GLY A 28 -6.05 17.74 2.49
C GLY A 28 -6.18 16.34 1.93
N GLU A 29 -5.93 16.17 0.62
CA GLU A 29 -5.93 14.85 0.01
C GLU A 29 -5.04 13.88 0.81
N SER A 30 -5.57 12.68 1.04
CA SER A 30 -4.77 11.62 1.66
C SER A 30 -3.55 11.31 0.79
N TYR A 31 -2.36 11.35 1.40
CA TYR A 31 -1.12 10.85 0.79
C TYR A 31 -1.11 9.33 0.67
N VAL A 32 -1.94 8.64 1.47
CA VAL A 32 -2.17 7.21 1.31
C VAL A 32 -3.20 7.02 0.20
N LYS A 33 -2.77 6.40 -0.89
CA LYS A 33 -3.62 6.05 -2.03
C LYS A 33 -3.76 4.54 -2.15
N LYS A 34 -4.92 4.07 -2.61
CA LYS A 34 -5.18 2.66 -2.87
C LYS A 34 -5.02 2.39 -4.36
N ILE A 35 -4.29 1.35 -4.70
CA ILE A 35 -4.18 0.82 -6.06
C ILE A 35 -5.08 -0.40 -6.13
N TYR A 36 -6.00 -0.42 -7.09
CA TYR A 36 -6.97 -1.49 -7.28
C TYR A 36 -6.60 -2.38 -8.47
N GLU A 37 -7.15 -3.59 -8.52
CA GLU A 37 -7.03 -4.40 -9.73
C GLU A 37 -7.70 -3.71 -10.92
N LEU A 38 -7.12 -3.92 -12.09
CA LEU A 38 -7.74 -3.54 -13.35
C LEU A 38 -8.62 -4.66 -13.87
N HIS A 39 -9.69 -4.29 -14.54
CA HIS A 39 -10.53 -5.21 -15.28
C HIS A 39 -10.88 -4.61 -16.65
N PRO A 40 -11.09 -5.45 -17.67
CA PRO A 40 -11.52 -4.97 -18.97
C PRO A 40 -12.96 -4.45 -18.87
N ALA A 41 -13.15 -3.15 -19.06
CA ALA A 41 -14.46 -2.54 -19.18
C ALA A 41 -14.44 -1.39 -20.19
N GLY A 42 -15.28 -1.50 -21.22
CA GLY A 42 -15.49 -0.45 -22.23
C GLY A 42 -15.29 -0.92 -23.68
N PRO A 43 -15.56 -0.04 -24.66
CA PRO A 43 -15.26 -0.30 -26.07
C PRO A 43 -13.75 -0.54 -26.27
N ASN A 44 -13.36 -1.48 -27.13
CA ASN A 44 -11.97 -1.87 -27.40
C ASN A 44 -11.20 -2.50 -26.23
N ASN A 45 -11.86 -3.11 -25.25
CA ASN A 45 -11.22 -3.74 -24.09
C ASN A 45 -10.34 -2.78 -23.27
N SER A 46 -10.79 -1.52 -23.09
CA SER A 46 -10.12 -0.59 -22.17
C SER A 46 -10.05 -1.17 -20.76
N TRP A 47 -8.92 -1.01 -20.09
CA TRP A 47 -8.73 -1.48 -18.72
C TRP A 47 -9.03 -0.34 -17.75
N VAL A 48 -9.89 -0.60 -16.76
CA VAL A 48 -10.28 0.40 -15.76
C VAL A 48 -10.09 -0.14 -14.35
N SER A 49 -9.86 0.75 -13.39
CA SER A 49 -9.76 0.35 -11.99
C SER A 49 -11.08 -0.19 -11.47
N SER A 50 -11.00 -1.23 -10.62
CA SER A 50 -12.17 -1.79 -9.93
C SER A 50 -12.62 -0.96 -8.71
N GLU A 51 -12.03 0.23 -8.51
CA GLU A 51 -12.33 1.14 -7.40
C GLU A 51 -13.82 1.45 -7.28
N SER A 52 -14.47 1.82 -8.38
CA SER A 52 -15.90 2.19 -8.39
C SER A 52 -16.84 1.01 -8.09
N GLN A 53 -16.34 -0.22 -8.22
CA GLN A 53 -17.09 -1.46 -7.94
C GLN A 53 -16.75 -2.03 -6.55
N GLY A 54 -15.89 -1.37 -5.78
CA GLY A 54 -15.39 -1.91 -4.51
C GLY A 54 -14.53 -3.15 -4.69
N GLY A 55 -13.84 -3.27 -5.83
CA GLY A 55 -12.98 -4.40 -6.14
C GLY A 55 -11.74 -4.49 -5.25
N PRO A 56 -10.94 -5.55 -5.40
CA PRO A 56 -9.82 -5.82 -4.52
C PRO A 56 -8.73 -4.75 -4.68
N VAL A 57 -8.31 -4.27 -3.52
CA VAL A 57 -7.13 -3.41 -3.37
C VAL A 57 -5.89 -4.29 -3.53
N ILE A 58 -5.02 -3.94 -4.47
CA ILE A 58 -3.69 -4.52 -4.62
C ILE A 58 -2.81 -4.08 -3.45
N ILE A 59 -2.81 -2.77 -3.18
CA ILE A 59 -1.99 -2.13 -2.14
C ILE A 59 -2.53 -0.78 -1.72
N GLU A 60 -2.26 -0.44 -0.46
CA GLU A 60 -2.31 0.93 0.04
C GLU A 60 -0.88 1.45 0.20
N VAL A 61 -0.59 2.59 -0.42
CA VAL A 61 0.76 3.15 -0.48
C VAL A 61 0.76 4.63 -0.10
N ASP A 62 1.68 5.04 0.78
CA ASP A 62 1.96 6.45 1.05
C ASP A 62 2.84 7.00 -0.07
N THR A 63 2.25 7.85 -0.92
CA THR A 63 2.92 8.40 -2.12
C THR A 63 4.17 9.21 -1.79
N ARG A 64 4.28 9.77 -0.58
CA ARG A 64 5.48 10.51 -0.14
C ARG A 64 6.67 9.60 0.07
N ASN A 65 6.42 8.32 0.35
CA ASN A 65 7.44 7.33 0.65
C ASN A 65 7.84 6.50 -0.57
N VAL A 66 7.10 6.57 -1.67
CA VAL A 66 7.48 5.89 -2.92
C VAL A 66 8.68 6.60 -3.55
N SER A 67 9.73 5.84 -3.82
CA SER A 67 10.92 6.30 -4.55
C SER A 67 10.76 6.00 -6.04
N LYS A 68 10.42 4.74 -6.35
CA LYS A 68 10.13 4.27 -7.71
C LYS A 68 9.22 3.04 -7.65
N TYR A 69 8.67 2.66 -8.79
CA TYR A 69 8.02 1.36 -8.98
C TYR A 69 8.36 0.80 -10.35
N VAL A 70 8.30 -0.52 -10.47
CA VAL A 70 8.57 -1.25 -11.70
C VAL A 70 7.38 -2.18 -11.98
N LEU A 71 7.19 -2.47 -13.26
CA LEU A 71 6.13 -3.34 -13.74
C LEU A 71 6.78 -4.43 -14.58
N SER A 72 6.47 -5.69 -14.28
CA SER A 72 6.95 -6.83 -15.07
C SER A 72 5.77 -7.63 -15.62
N GLU A 73 5.91 -8.06 -16.86
CA GLU A 73 4.91 -8.87 -17.56
C GLU A 73 5.13 -10.36 -17.27
N ALA A 74 4.04 -11.12 -17.13
CA ALA A 74 4.12 -12.57 -17.21
C ALA A 74 4.27 -13.00 -18.67
N ILE A 75 5.32 -13.78 -18.99
CA ILE A 75 5.54 -14.27 -20.36
C ILE A 75 4.32 -15.08 -20.83
N GLY A 76 3.67 -14.60 -21.89
CA GLY A 76 2.54 -15.30 -22.54
C GLY A 76 1.18 -15.13 -21.86
N TYR A 77 1.06 -14.20 -20.89
CA TYR A 77 -0.20 -13.88 -20.24
C TYR A 77 -0.35 -12.35 -20.10
N ASP A 78 -1.57 -11.85 -20.26
CA ASP A 78 -1.93 -10.46 -19.93
C ASP A 78 -1.97 -10.28 -18.40
N ALA A 79 -0.82 -10.42 -17.75
CA ALA A 79 -0.70 -10.28 -16.31
C ALA A 79 0.55 -9.49 -15.93
N CYS A 80 0.40 -8.64 -14.92
CA CYS A 80 1.41 -7.70 -14.48
C CYS A 80 1.78 -7.96 -13.01
N HIS A 81 3.07 -7.99 -12.73
CA HIS A 81 3.62 -7.96 -11.39
C HIS A 81 4.13 -6.55 -11.09
N ILE A 82 3.82 -6.07 -9.89
CA ILE A 82 4.03 -4.68 -9.49
C ILE A 82 4.94 -4.67 -8.27
N THR A 83 6.05 -3.93 -8.34
CA THR A 83 6.99 -3.79 -7.22
C THR A 83 7.22 -2.33 -6.91
N PHE A 84 6.96 -1.93 -5.66
CA PHE A 84 7.23 -0.59 -5.15
C PHE A 84 8.52 -0.58 -4.34
N TYR A 85 9.38 0.42 -4.59
CA TYR A 85 10.58 0.69 -3.82
C TYR A 85 10.35 1.96 -3.02
N LEU A 86 10.40 1.84 -1.70
CA LEU A 86 10.20 2.94 -0.78
C LEU A 86 11.54 3.64 -0.46
N LYS A 87 11.46 4.89 -0.02
CA LYS A 87 12.63 5.74 0.31
C LYS A 87 13.43 5.23 1.50
N ASP A 88 12.83 4.45 2.38
CA ASP A 88 13.48 3.80 3.52
C ASP A 88 14.24 2.51 3.13
N GLY A 89 14.20 2.13 1.84
CA GLY A 89 14.81 0.91 1.32
C GLY A 89 13.89 -0.31 1.37
N THR A 90 12.67 -0.19 1.91
CA THR A 90 11.69 -1.26 1.91
C THR A 90 11.21 -1.54 0.49
N ILE A 91 11.16 -2.82 0.12
CA ILE A 91 10.55 -3.28 -1.13
C ILE A 91 9.18 -3.85 -0.79
N ASN A 92 8.13 -3.30 -1.39
CA ASN A 92 6.79 -3.84 -1.30
C ASN A 92 6.40 -4.42 -2.65
N ASN A 93 6.51 -5.75 -2.74
CA ASN A 93 6.14 -6.54 -3.92
C ASN A 93 4.76 -7.16 -3.76
N THR A 94 3.79 -6.45 -3.16
CA THR A 94 2.34 -6.76 -3.14
C THR A 94 1.97 -8.23 -3.37
N LEU A 95 2.40 -9.05 -2.40
CA LEU A 95 2.10 -10.48 -2.28
C LEU A 95 2.82 -11.43 -3.25
N ASN A 96 3.82 -10.97 -4.01
CA ASN A 96 4.56 -11.76 -4.99
C ASN A 96 3.61 -12.47 -5.98
N LYS A 97 2.61 -11.74 -6.48
CA LYS A 97 1.52 -12.24 -7.30
C LYS A 97 1.36 -11.40 -8.57
N TYR A 98 0.98 -12.06 -9.66
CA TYR A 98 0.56 -11.41 -10.90
C TYR A 98 -0.92 -11.00 -10.86
N TRP A 99 -1.19 -9.78 -11.31
CA TRP A 99 -2.53 -9.21 -11.44
C TRP A 99 -2.95 -9.23 -12.90
N ALA A 100 -4.22 -9.52 -13.17
CA ALA A 100 -4.74 -9.48 -14.53
C ALA A 100 -4.61 -8.05 -15.10
N GLY A 101 -4.17 -7.97 -16.34
CA GLY A 101 -3.98 -6.73 -17.08
C GLY A 101 -2.53 -6.51 -17.53
N PRO A 102 -2.33 -5.86 -18.68
CA PRO A 102 -0.99 -5.58 -19.21
C PRO A 102 -0.28 -4.49 -18.40
N PRO A 103 1.07 -4.53 -18.31
CA PRO A 103 1.86 -3.50 -17.63
C PRO A 103 1.59 -2.08 -18.12
N GLU A 104 1.32 -1.88 -19.41
CA GLU A 104 1.08 -0.55 -19.98
C GLU A 104 -0.13 0.14 -19.31
N GLU A 105 -1.22 -0.60 -19.09
CA GLU A 105 -2.46 -0.08 -18.49
C GLU A 105 -2.28 0.17 -16.99
N TYR A 106 -1.57 -0.71 -16.28
CA TYR A 106 -1.15 -0.44 -14.91
C TYR A 106 -0.24 0.79 -14.81
N GLY A 107 0.66 0.98 -15.78
CA GLY A 107 1.54 2.15 -15.84
C GLY A 107 0.76 3.45 -15.95
N LYS A 108 -0.22 3.52 -16.86
CA LYS A 108 -1.13 4.68 -17.03
C LYS A 108 -1.93 4.93 -15.75
N TYR A 109 -2.54 3.89 -15.19
CA TYR A 109 -3.37 3.98 -14.00
C TYR A 109 -2.57 4.41 -12.77
N ILE A 110 -1.50 3.70 -12.41
CA ILE A 110 -0.68 4.01 -11.22
C ILE A 110 -0.11 5.43 -11.32
N LYS A 111 0.39 5.85 -12.50
CA LYS A 111 0.84 7.22 -12.71
C LYS A 111 -0.24 8.25 -12.43
N SER A 112 -1.50 7.98 -12.82
CA SER A 112 -2.61 8.88 -12.53
C SER A 112 -2.92 8.98 -11.03
N VAL A 113 -2.65 7.93 -10.25
CA VAL A 113 -2.95 7.88 -8.81
C VAL A 113 -1.82 8.46 -7.96
N ILE A 114 -0.56 8.15 -8.28
CA ILE A 114 0.60 8.50 -7.44
C ILE A 114 1.54 9.53 -8.07
N GLY A 115 1.31 9.92 -9.34
CA GLY A 115 2.03 11.01 -10.00
C GLY A 115 3.43 10.66 -10.53
N ILE A 116 3.88 9.42 -10.38
CA ILE A 116 5.19 8.95 -10.89
C ILE A 116 5.00 7.93 -12.01
N SER A 117 5.91 7.92 -13.00
CA SER A 117 5.93 6.94 -14.10
C SER A 117 6.66 5.66 -13.67
N PRO A 118 6.37 4.50 -14.31
CA PRO A 118 7.11 3.28 -14.03
C PRO A 118 8.57 3.44 -14.45
N THR A 119 9.48 2.81 -13.73
CA THR A 119 10.89 2.71 -14.09
C THR A 119 11.11 1.38 -14.82
N GLU A 120 11.91 1.40 -15.88
CA GLU A 120 12.39 0.18 -16.55
C GLU A 120 13.48 -0.47 -15.68
N GLU A 121 13.45 -1.79 -15.50
CA GLU A 121 14.54 -2.56 -14.88
C GLU A 121 15.62 -2.94 -15.89
#